data_AF-A0A9X0QZP3-F1
#
_entry.id   AF-A0A9X0QZP3-F1
#
_cell.length_a   1.000
_cell.length_b   1.000
_cell.length_c   1.000
_cell.angle_alpha   90.00
_cell.angle_beta   90.00
_cell.angle_gamma   90.00
#
_symmetry.space_group_name_H-M   'P 1'
#
loop_
_entity.id
_entity.type
_entity.pdbx_description
1 polymer ?
#
loop_
_entity_poly.entity_id
_entity_poly.type
_entity_poly.pdbx_seq_one_letter_code
_entity_poly.pdbx_strand_id
1 'polypeptide(L)'
;MASREGALTRAAAFFDEGSFRALLTDLVAIPSTAQEPGFEPELDRYLRQAITPWLDRLGFASAIHPNPLDGFGPILTAARIEDPALPTVLLYG
;
A
#
# COMPACT_ATOMS: atom_id res chain seq x y z
N MET A 1 -2.88 18.90 16.66
CA MET A 1 -3.69 19.12 15.44
C MET A 1 -2.83 18.76 14.24
N ALA A 2 -3.34 18.00 13.27
CA ALA A 2 -2.58 17.75 12.05
C ALA A 2 -2.39 19.07 11.28
N SER A 3 -1.16 19.38 10.88
CA SER A 3 -0.84 20.56 10.07
C SER A 3 -0.03 20.16 8.84
N ARG A 4 -0.09 20.97 7.79
CA ARG A 4 0.69 20.78 6.57
C ARG A 4 2.19 20.69 6.88
N GLU A 5 2.70 21.61 7.68
CA GLU A 5 4.12 21.64 8.07
C GLU A 5 4.51 20.38 8.84
N GLY A 6 3.71 19.97 9.84
CA GLY A 6 3.99 18.76 10.59
C GLY A 6 3.99 17.50 9.72
N ALA A 7 3.12 17.42 8.70
CA ALA A 7 3.13 16.31 7.75
C ALA A 7 4.42 16.27 6.91
N LEU A 8 4.87 17.43 6.40
CA LEU A 8 6.12 17.54 5.64
C LEU A 8 7.34 17.20 6.50
N THR A 9 7.42 17.71 7.73
CA THR A 9 8.54 17.41 8.64
C THR A 9 8.64 15.94 8.95
N ARG A 10 7.52 15.26 9.24
CA ARG A 10 7.53 13.80 9.50
C ARG A 10 7.93 13.00 8.26
N ALA A 11 7.46 13.38 7.08
CA ALA A 11 7.82 12.70 5.84
C ALA A 11 9.33 12.84 5.53
N ALA A 12 9.89 14.05 5.69
CA ALA A 12 11.31 14.30 5.52
C ALA A 12 12.16 13.50 6.52
N ALA A 13 11.81 13.54 7.81
CA ALA A 13 12.52 12.76 8.84
C ALA A 13 12.47 11.25 8.56
N PHE A 14 11.31 10.70 8.20
CA PHE A 14 11.17 9.28 7.84
C PHE A 14 12.06 8.87 6.66
N PHE A 15 12.27 9.78 5.70
CA PHE A 15 13.17 9.57 4.58
C PHE A 15 14.65 9.68 5.00
N ASP A 16 15.03 10.79 5.65
CA ASP A 16 16.41 11.13 6.00
C ASP A 16 17.02 10.18 7.04
N GLU A 17 16.20 9.65 7.94
CA GLU A 17 16.62 8.66 8.94
C GLU A 17 16.76 7.25 8.34
N GLY A 18 16.47 7.07 7.05
CA GLY A 18 16.59 5.80 6.33
C GLY A 18 15.44 4.83 6.54
N SER A 19 14.42 5.19 7.33
CA SER A 19 13.24 4.35 7.58
C SER A 19 12.46 4.07 6.29
N PHE A 20 12.34 5.06 5.39
CA PHE A 20 11.78 4.85 4.05
C PHE A 20 12.55 3.81 3.24
N ARG A 21 13.89 3.90 3.25
CA ARG A 21 14.75 2.95 2.53
C ARG A 21 14.61 1.53 3.09
N ALA A 22 14.59 1.37 4.41
CA ALA A 22 14.40 0.09 5.06
C ALA A 22 13.05 -0.55 4.65
N LEU A 23 11.95 0.22 4.77
CA LEU A 23 10.63 -0.23 4.35
C LEU A 23 10.60 -0.63 2.87
N LEU A 24 11.12 0.22 1.98
CA LEU A 24 11.12 -0.06 0.56
C LEU A 24 11.98 -1.29 0.21
N THR A 25 13.06 -1.52 0.94
CA THR A 25 13.93 -2.69 0.75
C THR A 25 13.16 -3.98 1.01
N ASP A 26 12.38 -4.03 2.08
CA ASP A 26 11.55 -5.19 2.41
C ASP A 26 10.45 -5.44 1.37
N LEU A 27 9.84 -4.37 0.85
CA LEU A 27 8.81 -4.47 -0.19
C LEU A 27 9.38 -4.94 -1.53
N VAL A 28 10.51 -4.39 -1.98
CA VAL A 28 11.15 -4.74 -3.26
C VAL A 28 11.74 -6.15 -3.25
N ALA A 29 12.09 -6.69 -2.07
CA ALA A 29 12.55 -8.07 -1.94
C ALA A 29 11.47 -9.12 -2.27
N ILE A 30 10.20 -8.72 -2.40
CA ILE A 30 9.10 -9.60 -2.81
C ILE A 30 8.91 -9.50 -4.33
N PRO A 31 9.24 -10.54 -5.12
CA PRO A 31 9.12 -10.52 -6.58
C PRO A 31 7.65 -10.69 -7.00
N SER A 32 6.84 -9.67 -6.75
CA SER A 32 5.38 -9.67 -6.83
C SER A 32 4.84 -9.27 -8.20
N THR A 33 5.55 -9.61 -9.28
CA THR A 33 5.08 -9.32 -10.64
C THR A 33 3.75 -10.03 -10.93
N ALA A 34 2.80 -9.30 -11.51
CA ALA A 34 1.53 -9.86 -11.99
C ALA A 34 1.60 -10.29 -13.47
N GLN A 35 2.72 -10.03 -14.16
CA GLN A 35 2.87 -10.25 -15.59
C GLN A 35 3.57 -11.57 -15.93
N GLU A 36 4.32 -12.14 -14.99
CA GLU A 36 5.08 -13.36 -15.21
C GLU A 36 4.37 -14.57 -14.57
N PRO A 37 4.15 -15.66 -15.32
CA PRO A 37 3.57 -16.88 -14.77
C PRO A 37 4.41 -17.46 -13.63
N GLY A 38 3.75 -17.98 -12.59
CA GLY A 38 4.41 -18.63 -11.46
C GLY A 38 4.73 -17.71 -10.27
N PHE A 39 4.51 -16.39 -10.41
CA PHE A 39 4.68 -15.41 -9.32
C PHE A 39 3.37 -15.08 -8.59
N GLU A 40 2.26 -15.76 -8.91
CA GLU A 40 0.98 -15.56 -8.24
C GLU A 40 1.06 -15.72 -6.71
N PRO A 41 1.82 -16.71 -6.16
CA PRO A 41 2.01 -16.81 -4.72
C PRO A 41 2.77 -15.63 -4.11
N GLU A 42 3.73 -15.05 -4.85
CA GLU A 42 4.52 -13.90 -4.38
C GLU A 42 3.73 -12.59 -4.46
N LEU A 43 2.86 -12.46 -5.48
CA LEU A 43 1.88 -11.37 -5.55
C LEU A 43 0.87 -11.44 -4.40
N ASP A 44 0.34 -12.63 -4.10
CA ASP A 44 -0.55 -12.82 -2.94
C ASP A 44 0.16 -12.50 -1.61
N ARG A 45 1.40 -12.96 -1.45
CA ARG A 45 2.26 -12.63 -0.31
C ARG A 45 2.45 -11.12 -0.15
N TYR A 46 2.78 -10.42 -1.23
CA TYR A 46 2.96 -8.96 -1.21
C TYR A 46 1.69 -8.23 -0.76
N LEU A 47 0.54 -8.56 -1.35
CA LEU A 47 -0.72 -7.89 -1.03
C LEU A 47 -1.19 -8.19 0.40
N ARG A 48 -1.11 -9.45 0.84
CA ARG A 48 -1.65 -9.87 2.14
C ARG A 48 -0.70 -9.64 3.32
N GLN A 49 0.60 -9.82 3.12
CA GLN A 49 1.56 -9.83 4.22
C GLN A 49 2.39 -8.53 4.29
N ALA A 50 2.49 -7.79 3.17
CA ALA A 50 3.20 -6.51 3.14
C ALA A 50 2.22 -5.32 3.11
N ILE A 51 1.39 -5.21 2.08
CA ILE A 51 0.57 -4.01 1.83
C ILE A 51 -0.63 -3.92 2.78
N THR A 52 -1.39 -5.00 2.96
CA THR A 52 -2.58 -5.00 3.84
C THR A 52 -2.23 -4.58 5.28
N PRO A 53 -1.23 -5.17 5.96
CA PRO A 53 -0.89 -4.77 7.33
C PRO A 53 -0.36 -3.33 7.44
N TRP A 54 0.27 -2.83 6.37
CA TRP A 54 0.73 -1.45 6.30
C TRP A 54 -0.45 -0.47 6.26
N LEU A 55 -1.44 -0.73 5.41
CA LEU A 55 -2.66 0.07 5.29
C LEU A 55 -3.52 0.01 6.56
N ASP A 56 -3.62 -1.18 7.18
CA ASP A 56 -4.37 -1.37 8.43
C ASP A 56 -3.77 -0.52 9.56
N ARG A 57 -2.43 -0.45 9.68
CA ARG A 57 -1.75 0.44 10.65
C ARG A 57 -2.07 1.92 10.44
N LEU A 58 -2.38 2.32 9.21
CA LEU A 58 -2.79 3.69 8.86
C LEU A 58 -4.30 3.91 9.04
N GLY A 59 -5.06 2.90 9.46
CA GLY A 59 -6.49 2.97 9.71
C GLY A 59 -7.36 2.83 8.46
N PHE A 60 -6.83 2.24 7.39
CA PHE A 60 -7.63 1.87 6.21
C PHE A 60 -8.31 0.52 6.41
N ALA A 61 -9.52 0.39 5.87
CA ALA A 61 -10.13 -0.91 5.62
C ALA A 61 -9.74 -1.36 4.21
N SER A 62 -9.08 -2.52 4.11
CA SER A 62 -8.55 -3.06 2.87
C SER A 62 -9.33 -4.30 2.40
N ALA A 63 -9.37 -4.52 1.10
CA ALA A 63 -9.96 -5.70 0.47
C ALA A 63 -9.20 -6.06 -0.81
N ILE A 64 -8.95 -7.35 -1.01
CA ILE A 64 -8.33 -7.89 -2.23
C ILE A 64 -9.43 -8.54 -3.06
N HIS A 65 -9.57 -8.10 -4.31
CA HIS A 65 -10.57 -8.56 -5.26
C HIS A 65 -9.90 -9.42 -6.33
N PRO A 66 -10.35 -10.66 -6.56
CA PRO A 66 -9.83 -11.47 -7.64
C PRO A 66 -10.15 -10.83 -9.00
N ASN A 67 -9.25 -11.01 -9.96
CA ASN A 67 -9.53 -10.57 -11.33
C ASN A 67 -10.61 -11.49 -11.94
N PRO A 68 -11.67 -10.94 -12.57
CA PRO A 68 -12.65 -11.76 -13.25
C PRO A 68 -12.10 -12.40 -14.55
N LEU A 69 -10.96 -11.94 -15.05
CA LEU A 69 -10.27 -12.51 -16.20
C LEU A 69 -9.12 -13.41 -15.75
N ASP A 70 -9.11 -14.64 -16.25
CA ASP A 70 -8.04 -15.60 -16.00
C ASP A 70 -6.69 -15.07 -16.52
N GLY A 71 -5.63 -15.36 -15.77
CA GLY A 71 -4.26 -14.95 -16.12
C GLY A 71 -3.89 -13.52 -15.70
N PHE A 72 -4.78 -12.79 -15.03
CA PHE A 72 -4.49 -11.46 -14.47
C PHE A 72 -4.51 -11.47 -12.94
N GLY A 73 -3.61 -10.69 -12.34
CA GLY A 73 -3.50 -10.55 -10.88
C GLY A 73 -4.70 -9.82 -10.24
N PRO A 74 -4.94 -10.04 -8.93
CA PRO A 74 -5.99 -9.37 -8.18
C PRO A 74 -5.72 -7.87 -8.01
N ILE A 75 -6.76 -7.13 -7.63
CA ILE A 75 -6.67 -5.70 -7.26
C ILE A 75 -6.92 -5.55 -5.77
N LEU A 76 -6.05 -4.79 -5.09
CA LEU A 76 -6.29 -4.35 -3.71
C LEU A 76 -6.92 -2.96 -3.72
N THR A 77 -8.03 -2.82 -3.00
CA THR A 77 -8.64 -1.53 -2.68
C THR A 77 -8.50 -1.25 -1.20
N ALA A 78 -8.31 0.00 -0.82
CA ALA A 78 -8.33 0.40 0.58
C ALA A 78 -8.99 1.76 0.75
N ALA A 79 -9.81 1.90 1.79
CA ALA A 79 -10.54 3.12 2.07
C ALA A 79 -10.41 3.53 3.55
N ARG A 80 -10.23 4.82 3.78
CA ARG A 80 -10.29 5.45 5.10
C ARG A 80 -11.15 6.70 4.99
N ILE A 81 -12.18 6.79 5.82
CA ILE A 81 -13.08 7.94 5.88
C ILE A 81 -12.74 8.71 7.15
N GLU A 82 -12.09 9.86 7.00
CA GLU A 82 -11.82 10.77 8.12
C GLU A 82 -13.05 11.63 8.43
N ASP A 83 -13.75 12.11 7.39
CA ASP A 83 -15.04 12.80 7.47
C ASP A 83 -15.74 12.74 6.09
N PRO A 84 -16.99 12.25 5.99
CA PRO A 84 -17.75 12.20 4.73
C PRO A 84 -17.97 13.55 4.04
N ALA A 85 -17.86 14.68 4.76
CA ALA A 85 -18.02 16.02 4.21
C ALA A 85 -16.74 16.56 3.55
N LEU A 86 -15.59 15.89 3.74
CA LEU A 86 -14.32 16.31 3.13
C LEU A 86 -14.17 15.77 1.69
N PRO A 87 -13.35 16.44 0.86
CA PRO A 87 -13.00 15.91 -0.46
C PRO A 87 -12.34 14.55 -0.38
N THR A 88 -12.65 13.68 -1.34
CA THR A 88 -11.98 12.39 -1.49
C THR A 88 -10.63 12.56 -2.18
N VAL A 89 -9.59 11.92 -1.64
CA VAL A 89 -8.28 11.77 -2.30
C VAL A 89 -8.17 10.34 -2.82
N LEU A 90 -7.98 10.18 -4.12
CA LEU A 90 -7.75 8.88 -4.76
C LEU A 90 -6.26 8.72 -5.07
N LEU A 91 -5.70 7.60 -4.66
CA LEU A 91 -4.34 7.16 -4.96
C LEU A 91 -4.43 5.91 -5.82
N TYR A 92 -3.61 5.84 -6.87
CA TYR A 92 -3.47 4.68 -7.74
C TYR A 92 -1.98 4.38 -7.90
N GLY A 93 -1.59 3.12 -7.73
CA GLY A 93 -0.22 2.64 -7.75
C GLY A 93 -0.13 1.13 -7.84
#